data_AF-A0A6I4YDI8-F1
#
_entry.id   AF-A0A6I4YDI8-F1
#
_cell.length_a   1.000
_cell.length_b   1.000
_cell.length_c   1.000
_cell.angle_alpha   90.00
_cell.angle_beta   90.00
_cell.angle_gamma   90.00
#
_symmetry.space_group_name_H-M   'P 1'
#
loop_
_entity.id
_entity.type
_entity.pdbx_description
1 polymer ?
#
loop_
_entity_poly.entity_id
_entity_poly.type
_entity_poly.pdbx_seq_one_letter_code
_entity_poly.pdbx_strand_id
1 'polypeptide(L)'
;MTASALRTTRILPGLGLRWLACWVLLNLLGWYGVTLMPLARTLAGETGPPLTGEPPSAFILFGLNAGLALIAALAWGRAEGDRGWTARAAPWIMRAARLSLAYVLFIYGWQKVFLLQMPQPDHSDLLSRLGQMNHMGLLWRTVGASPLFQFVGGALEVLPAFLLLHRRTALAGALLAVPVMCFVLLLNLGFNVFVKLGAANLLLLAVAILWPHLPNLWRALRNEPTRPLPAPPGLPGSRPLPALARLAVAGYVTCAPLLTTLDSVQKWSPVPFPTTSRACTA
;
A
#
# COMPACT_ATOMS: atom_id res chain seq x y z
N MET A 1 -10.10 -17.06 -50.46
CA MET A 1 -10.19 -15.72 -49.83
C MET A 1 -9.98 -15.90 -48.33
N THR A 2 -8.89 -15.31 -47.87
CA THR A 2 -8.28 -15.47 -46.56
C THR A 2 -9.07 -14.74 -45.48
N ALA A 3 -9.65 -15.49 -44.54
CA ALA A 3 -10.14 -14.92 -43.28
C ALA A 3 -8.92 -14.54 -42.43
N SER A 4 -8.38 -13.36 -42.73
CA SER A 4 -7.36 -12.67 -41.95
C SER A 4 -7.80 -12.64 -40.49
N ALA A 5 -7.03 -13.34 -39.67
CA ALA A 5 -7.12 -13.30 -38.23
C ALA A 5 -6.96 -11.83 -37.79
N LEU A 6 -8.09 -11.20 -37.47
CA LEU A 6 -8.14 -10.05 -36.58
C LEU A 6 -7.75 -10.53 -35.19
N ARG A 7 -6.45 -10.79 -35.03
CA ARG A 7 -5.70 -10.86 -33.79
C ARG A 7 -5.68 -9.44 -33.24
N THR A 8 -6.86 -8.95 -32.88
CA THR A 8 -7.06 -7.76 -32.07
C THR A 8 -6.16 -7.95 -30.86
N THR A 9 -5.33 -6.95 -30.64
CA THR A 9 -4.40 -6.78 -29.54
C THR A 9 -5.12 -6.99 -28.20
N ARG A 10 -5.33 -8.26 -27.83
CA ARG A 10 -5.63 -8.65 -26.46
C ARG A 10 -4.38 -8.30 -25.68
N ILE A 11 -4.36 -7.12 -25.09
CA ILE A 11 -3.56 -6.81 -23.90
C ILE A 11 -3.60 -8.08 -23.06
N LEU A 12 -2.44 -8.75 -22.92
CA LEU A 12 -2.35 -10.15 -22.48
C LEU A 12 -3.32 -10.39 -21.32
N PRO A 13 -4.35 -11.24 -21.48
CA PRO A 13 -5.32 -11.47 -20.41
C PRO A 13 -4.54 -11.92 -19.16
N GLY A 14 -4.66 -11.13 -18.09
CA GLY A 14 -3.95 -11.38 -16.82
C GLY A 14 -2.61 -10.66 -16.63
N LEU A 15 -2.15 -9.80 -17.55
CA LEU A 15 -0.92 -9.01 -17.34
C LEU A 15 -0.98 -8.17 -16.06
N GLY A 16 -2.09 -7.47 -15.82
CA GLY A 16 -2.26 -6.66 -14.61
C GLY A 16 -2.22 -7.50 -13.32
N LEU A 17 -2.77 -8.72 -13.36
CA LEU A 17 -2.76 -9.64 -12.21
C LEU A 17 -1.36 -10.22 -11.97
N ARG A 18 -0.63 -10.58 -13.04
CA ARG A 18 0.77 -11.02 -12.94
C ARG A 18 1.66 -9.89 -12.42
N TRP A 19 1.46 -8.67 -12.93
CA TRP A 19 2.17 -7.48 -12.47
C TRP A 19 1.88 -7.23 -10.99
N LEU A 20 0.62 -7.25 -10.57
CA LEU A 20 0.24 -7.12 -9.16
C LEU A 20 0.90 -8.19 -8.29
N ALA A 21 0.93 -9.46 -8.75
CA ALA A 21 1.56 -10.55 -8.03
C ALA A 21 3.07 -10.33 -7.86
N CYS A 22 3.78 -9.97 -8.94
CA CYS A 22 5.21 -9.70 -8.92
C CYS A 22 5.52 -8.43 -8.10
N TRP A 23 4.70 -7.39 -8.23
CA TRP A 23 4.81 -6.14 -7.48
C TRP A 23 4.66 -6.37 -5.98
N VAL A 24 3.60 -7.08 -5.58
CA VAL A 24 3.40 -7.47 -4.18
C VAL A 24 4.59 -8.31 -3.72
N LEU A 25 4.98 -9.36 -4.47
CA LEU A 25 6.11 -10.21 -4.10
C LEU A 25 7.42 -9.45 -3.87
N LEU A 26 7.75 -8.53 -4.77
CA LEU A 26 8.97 -7.72 -4.67
C LEU A 26 8.91 -6.77 -3.47
N ASN A 27 7.76 -6.14 -3.21
CA ASN A 27 7.56 -5.31 -2.02
C ASN A 27 7.73 -6.11 -0.72
N LEU A 28 7.24 -7.36 -0.66
CA LEU A 28 7.34 -8.22 0.53
C LEU A 28 8.76 -8.65 0.84
N LEU A 29 9.53 -8.98 -0.21
CA LEU A 29 10.83 -9.59 -0.03
C LEU A 29 11.78 -8.64 0.68
N GLY A 30 11.51 -7.32 0.69
CA GLY A 30 12.31 -6.27 1.34
C GLY A 30 13.75 -6.14 0.82
N TRP A 31 14.22 -7.18 0.12
CA TRP A 31 15.55 -7.42 -0.39
C TRP A 31 15.95 -6.40 -1.44
N TYR A 32 15.00 -5.94 -2.25
CA TYR A 32 15.26 -4.90 -3.25
C TYR A 32 15.59 -3.54 -2.59
N GLY A 33 14.97 -3.23 -1.45
CA GLY A 33 15.26 -2.02 -0.68
C GLY A 33 16.69 -2.07 -0.17
N VAL A 34 17.08 -3.14 0.51
CA VAL A 34 18.43 -3.28 1.07
C VAL A 34 19.53 -3.29 -0.01
N THR A 35 19.30 -3.94 -1.15
CA THR A 35 20.32 -4.09 -2.20
C THR A 35 20.44 -2.88 -3.13
N LEU A 36 19.33 -2.25 -3.51
CA LEU A 36 19.33 -1.13 -4.45
C LEU A 36 19.33 0.23 -3.77
N MET A 37 19.13 0.33 -2.45
CA MET A 37 19.17 1.63 -1.74
C MET A 37 20.49 2.39 -1.96
N PRO A 38 21.69 1.77 -1.88
CA PRO A 38 22.92 2.50 -2.15
C PRO A 38 22.97 3.06 -3.58
N LEU A 39 22.54 2.27 -4.57
CA LEU A 39 22.46 2.70 -5.97
C LEU A 39 21.42 3.80 -6.18
N ALA A 40 20.25 3.68 -5.56
CA ALA A 40 19.20 4.69 -5.67
C ALA A 40 19.64 6.02 -5.02
N ARG A 41 20.39 5.96 -3.93
CA ARG A 41 20.98 7.13 -3.27
C ARG A 41 22.03 7.81 -4.12
N THR A 42 22.92 7.04 -4.77
CA THR A 42 23.93 7.62 -5.68
C THR A 42 23.27 8.24 -6.91
N LEU A 43 22.28 7.58 -7.51
CA LEU A 43 21.50 8.13 -8.63
C LEU A 43 20.72 9.40 -8.23
N ALA A 44 20.25 9.46 -6.98
CA ALA A 44 19.56 10.63 -6.44
C ALA A 44 20.51 11.75 -5.98
N GLY A 45 21.81 11.52 -5.93
CA GLY A 45 22.78 12.47 -5.37
C GLY A 45 22.62 12.70 -3.86
N GLU A 46 22.09 11.73 -3.11
CA GLU A 46 21.84 11.85 -1.67
C GLU A 46 23.11 11.64 -0.84
N THR A 47 23.45 12.63 -0.01
CA THR A 47 24.62 12.59 0.88
C THR A 47 24.28 12.41 2.37
N GLY A 48 22.98 12.34 2.71
CA GLY A 48 22.52 12.26 4.09
C GLY A 48 21.09 11.73 4.23
N PRO A 49 20.57 11.56 5.46
CA PRO A 49 19.16 11.24 5.68
C PRO A 49 18.25 12.38 5.19
N PRO A 50 17.05 12.07 4.68
CA PRO A 50 16.12 13.09 4.22
C PRO A 50 15.68 13.99 5.37
N LEU A 51 15.76 15.30 5.16
CA LEU A 51 15.37 16.31 6.14
C LEU A 51 13.85 16.59 6.12
N THR A 52 13.20 16.48 4.95
CA THR A 52 11.75 16.65 4.81
C THR A 52 11.20 15.81 3.66
N GLY A 53 10.04 15.16 3.88
CA GLY A 53 9.36 14.35 2.87
C GLY A 53 10.17 13.16 2.36
N GLU A 54 9.52 12.32 1.55
CA GLU A 54 10.21 11.16 1.00
C GLU A 54 11.45 11.52 0.16
N PRO A 55 12.57 10.79 0.38
CA PRO A 55 13.80 11.02 -0.37
C PRO A 55 13.61 10.68 -1.86
N PRO A 56 14.29 11.38 -2.79
CA PRO A 56 14.24 11.06 -4.22
C PRO A 56 14.60 9.60 -4.53
N SER A 57 15.52 9.00 -3.77
CA SER A 57 15.88 7.58 -3.87
C SER A 57 14.70 6.63 -3.65
N ALA A 58 13.72 7.00 -2.82
CA ALA A 58 12.50 6.19 -2.63
C ALA A 58 11.65 6.13 -3.89
N PHE A 59 11.54 7.23 -4.64
CA PHE A 59 10.84 7.25 -5.93
C PHE A 59 11.56 6.43 -7.00
N ILE A 60 12.89 6.50 -7.03
CA ILE A 60 13.72 5.68 -7.93
C ILE A 60 13.49 4.20 -7.61
N LEU A 61 13.57 3.80 -6.33
CA LEU A 61 13.33 2.42 -5.90
C LEU A 61 11.91 1.95 -6.23
N PHE A 62 10.90 2.79 -6.03
CA PHE A 62 9.52 2.50 -6.37
C PHE A 62 9.35 2.26 -7.88
N GLY A 63 9.93 3.13 -8.71
CA GLY A 63 9.92 3.00 -10.16
C GLY A 63 10.67 1.76 -10.66
N LEU A 64 11.85 1.49 -10.10
CA LEU A 64 12.62 0.29 -10.41
C LEU A 64 11.85 -0.98 -10.04
N ASN A 65 11.23 -1.01 -8.86
CA ASN A 65 10.39 -2.13 -8.46
C ASN A 65 9.23 -2.35 -9.45
N ALA A 66 8.61 -1.25 -9.93
CA ALA A 66 7.49 -1.34 -10.86
C ALA A 66 7.92 -1.91 -12.21
N GLY A 67 9.11 -1.49 -12.66
CA GLY A 67 9.78 -2.02 -13.84
C GLY A 67 10.14 -3.50 -13.70
N LEU A 68 10.79 -3.90 -12.60
CA LEU A 68 11.10 -5.31 -12.34
C LEU A 68 9.83 -6.17 -12.26
N ALA A 69 8.78 -5.70 -11.58
CA ALA A 69 7.49 -6.37 -11.51
C ALA A 69 6.89 -6.58 -12.91
N LEU A 70 7.03 -5.60 -13.80
CA LEU A 70 6.59 -5.69 -15.19
C LEU A 70 7.40 -6.70 -15.99
N ILE A 71 8.72 -6.67 -15.88
CA ILE A 71 9.61 -7.65 -16.53
C ILE A 71 9.25 -9.07 -16.06
N ALA A 72 9.10 -9.28 -14.76
CA ALA A 72 8.72 -10.56 -14.18
C ALA A 72 7.33 -11.01 -14.62
N ALA A 73 6.36 -10.09 -14.71
CA ALA A 73 5.01 -10.40 -15.18
C ALA A 73 4.97 -10.78 -16.67
N LEU A 74 5.80 -10.12 -17.50
CA LEU A 74 5.96 -10.46 -18.91
C LEU A 74 6.66 -11.82 -19.08
N ALA A 75 7.71 -12.08 -18.29
CA ALA A 75 8.41 -13.37 -18.27
C ALA A 75 7.48 -14.51 -17.83
N TRP A 76 6.71 -14.29 -16.75
CA TRP A 76 5.65 -15.21 -16.30
C TRP A 76 4.66 -15.47 -17.42
N GLY A 77 4.21 -14.42 -18.12
CA GLY A 77 3.26 -14.56 -19.21
C GLY A 77 3.76 -15.38 -20.40
N ARG A 78 5.05 -15.23 -20.74
CA ARG A 78 5.71 -16.05 -21.77
C ARG A 78 5.89 -17.50 -21.31
N ALA A 79 6.31 -17.70 -20.07
CA ALA A 79 6.51 -19.03 -19.49
C ALA A 79 5.19 -19.80 -19.30
N GLU A 80 4.10 -19.10 -19.01
CA GLU A 80 2.79 -19.71 -18.81
C GLU A 80 2.30 -20.40 -20.09
N GLY A 81 2.39 -19.75 -21.25
CA GLY A 81 1.79 -20.26 -22.48
C GLY A 81 0.30 -20.62 -22.25
N ASP A 82 -0.09 -21.84 -22.63
CA ASP A 82 -1.46 -22.36 -22.45
C ASP A 82 -1.69 -23.07 -21.10
N ARG A 83 -0.73 -23.03 -20.17
CA ARG A 83 -0.78 -23.81 -18.90
C ARG A 83 -1.76 -23.25 -17.86
N GLY A 84 -2.21 -22.00 -17.98
CA GLY A 84 -3.23 -21.39 -17.12
C GLY A 84 -2.82 -21.19 -15.64
N TRP A 85 -1.54 -20.93 -15.37
CA TRP A 85 -1.03 -20.62 -14.02
C TRP A 85 -1.65 -19.36 -13.41
N THR A 86 -1.88 -18.32 -14.21
CA THR A 86 -2.42 -17.04 -13.75
C THR A 86 -3.87 -17.19 -13.28
N ALA A 87 -4.69 -17.95 -14.01
CA ALA A 87 -6.06 -18.23 -13.61
C ALA A 87 -6.12 -18.99 -12.27
N ARG A 88 -5.19 -19.93 -12.05
CA ARG A 88 -5.07 -20.69 -10.80
C ARG A 88 -4.53 -19.85 -9.63
N ALA A 89 -3.62 -18.91 -9.90
CA ALA A 89 -3.01 -18.05 -8.88
C ALA A 89 -3.90 -16.85 -8.50
N ALA A 90 -4.77 -16.39 -9.41
CA ALA A 90 -5.64 -15.23 -9.24
C ALA A 90 -6.35 -15.14 -7.87
N PRO A 91 -7.10 -16.16 -7.40
CA PRO A 91 -7.82 -16.05 -6.13
C PRO A 91 -6.88 -15.90 -4.93
N TRP A 92 -5.66 -16.43 -5.01
CA TRP A 92 -4.66 -16.33 -3.95
C TRP A 92 -4.02 -14.95 -3.92
N ILE A 93 -3.67 -14.40 -5.09
CA ILE A 93 -3.13 -13.05 -5.23
C ILE A 93 -4.14 -12.03 -4.68
N MET A 94 -5.41 -12.13 -5.11
CA MET A 94 -6.47 -11.23 -4.64
C MET A 94 -6.74 -11.37 -3.14
N ARG A 95 -6.67 -12.60 -2.61
CA ARG A 95 -6.80 -12.83 -1.17
C ARG A 95 -5.64 -12.21 -0.39
N ALA A 96 -4.40 -12.38 -0.86
CA ALA A 96 -3.20 -11.82 -0.24
C ALA A 96 -3.24 -10.29 -0.26
N ALA A 97 -3.54 -9.67 -1.42
CA ALA A 97 -3.70 -8.23 -1.57
C ALA A 97 -4.74 -7.66 -0.59
N ARG A 98 -5.91 -8.30 -0.50
CA ARG A 98 -6.98 -7.91 0.42
C ARG A 98 -6.57 -7.99 1.90
N LEU A 99 -5.89 -9.07 2.29
CA LEU A 99 -5.44 -9.24 3.68
C LEU A 99 -4.31 -8.27 4.04
N SER A 100 -3.39 -7.98 3.10
CA SER A 100 -2.36 -6.95 3.29
C SER A 100 -2.96 -5.57 3.48
N LEU A 101 -3.90 -5.18 2.61
CA LEU A 101 -4.57 -3.89 2.72
C LEU A 101 -5.31 -3.78 4.06
N ALA A 102 -6.07 -4.81 4.45
CA ALA A 102 -6.78 -4.83 5.73
C ALA A 102 -5.82 -4.71 6.91
N TYR A 103 -4.70 -5.45 6.89
CA TYR A 103 -3.71 -5.40 7.95
C TYR A 103 -3.13 -3.99 8.14
N VAL A 104 -2.70 -3.34 7.05
CA VAL A 104 -2.07 -2.03 7.13
C VAL A 104 -3.06 -0.96 7.59
N LEU A 105 -4.29 -1.00 7.08
CA LEU A 105 -5.38 -0.15 7.54
C LEU A 105 -5.71 -0.36 9.02
N PHE A 106 -5.61 -1.58 9.55
CA PHE A 106 -5.78 -1.80 10.98
C PHE A 106 -4.69 -1.18 11.81
N ILE A 107 -3.41 -1.32 11.43
CA ILE A 107 -2.31 -0.73 12.20
C ILE A 107 -2.47 0.79 12.28
N TYR A 108 -2.57 1.46 11.13
CA TYR A 108 -2.68 2.92 11.10
C TYR A 108 -4.02 3.40 11.66
N GLY A 109 -5.11 2.72 11.34
CA GLY A 109 -6.44 3.07 11.79
C GLY A 109 -6.59 2.97 13.30
N TRP A 110 -6.11 1.89 13.94
CA TRP A 110 -6.17 1.77 15.40
C TRP A 110 -5.28 2.79 16.10
N GLN A 111 -4.10 3.10 15.57
CA GLN A 111 -3.27 4.18 16.12
C GLN A 111 -3.99 5.53 16.10
N LYS A 112 -4.81 5.81 15.07
CA LYS A 112 -5.64 7.02 15.01
C LYS A 112 -6.85 6.97 15.95
N VAL A 113 -7.52 5.82 16.04
CA VAL A 113 -8.67 5.64 16.94
C VAL A 113 -8.29 5.84 18.40
N PHE A 114 -7.11 5.33 18.82
CA PHE A 114 -6.58 5.52 20.17
C PHE A 114 -5.79 6.84 20.34
N LEU A 115 -5.84 7.74 19.35
CA LEU A 115 -5.17 9.05 19.38
C LEU A 115 -3.64 8.99 19.53
N LEU A 116 -3.02 7.87 19.19
CA LEU A 116 -1.59 7.61 19.37
C LEU A 116 -0.72 8.15 18.23
N GLN A 117 -1.27 8.31 17.03
CA GLN A 117 -0.47 8.67 15.85
C GLN A 117 -0.06 10.16 15.81
N MET A 118 -0.97 11.04 16.23
CA MET A 118 -0.84 12.49 16.19
C MET A 118 -1.21 13.02 17.57
N PRO A 119 -0.24 13.15 18.49
CA PRO A 119 -0.51 13.60 19.84
C PRO A 119 -1.06 15.03 19.86
N GLN A 120 -1.76 15.38 20.92
CA GLN A 120 -2.21 16.75 21.13
C GLN A 120 -1.00 17.70 21.20
N PRO A 121 -1.12 18.93 20.69
CA PRO A 121 -0.06 19.92 20.79
C PRO A 121 0.37 20.16 22.24
N ASP A 122 1.67 20.23 22.49
CA ASP A 122 2.23 20.38 23.82
C ASP A 122 2.68 21.83 24.11
N HIS A 123 3.26 22.06 25.29
CA HIS A 123 3.75 23.39 25.67
C HIS A 123 4.93 23.86 24.81
N SER A 124 5.71 22.95 24.23
CA SER A 124 6.83 23.28 23.34
C SER A 124 6.33 23.82 21.99
N ASP A 125 5.13 23.42 21.57
CA ASP A 125 4.50 23.93 20.36
C ASP A 125 4.11 25.40 20.46
N LEU A 126 3.87 25.92 21.66
CA LEU A 126 3.61 27.34 21.91
C LEU A 126 4.84 28.22 21.64
N LEU A 127 6.04 27.64 21.71
CA LEU A 127 7.30 28.33 21.42
C LEU A 127 7.59 28.39 19.90
N SER A 128 6.90 27.56 19.11
CA SER A 128 7.09 27.46 17.67
C SER A 128 6.13 28.38 16.92
N ARG A 129 6.65 29.28 16.10
CA ARG A 129 5.79 30.13 15.25
C ARG A 129 5.21 29.30 14.11
N LEU A 130 3.95 29.57 13.73
CA LEU A 130 3.27 28.87 12.64
C LEU A 130 4.10 28.84 11.34
N GLY A 131 4.72 29.97 10.97
CA GLY A 131 5.56 30.07 9.77
C GLY A 131 6.91 29.35 9.85
N GLN A 132 7.31 28.86 11.03
CA GLN A 132 8.53 28.07 11.23
C GLN A 132 8.24 26.56 11.21
N MET A 133 6.97 26.15 11.26
CA MET A 133 6.58 24.74 11.21
C MET A 133 6.71 24.22 9.78
N ASN A 134 7.31 23.04 9.61
CA ASN A 134 7.25 22.34 8.34
C ASN A 134 5.82 21.84 8.05
N HIS A 135 5.48 21.60 6.78
CA HIS A 135 4.11 21.25 6.38
C HIS A 135 3.57 20.01 7.11
N MET A 136 4.41 19.01 7.30
CA MET A 136 4.04 17.80 8.02
C MET A 136 3.73 18.09 9.50
N GLY A 137 4.59 18.85 10.18
CA GLY A 137 4.39 19.25 11.56
C GLY A 137 3.16 20.12 11.76
N LEU A 138 2.80 20.93 10.75
CA LEU A 138 1.54 21.68 10.74
C LEU A 138 0.34 20.73 10.66
N LEU A 139 0.36 19.74 9.76
CA LEU A 139 -0.71 18.74 9.66
C LEU A 139 -0.87 17.96 10.97
N TRP A 140 0.22 17.47 11.55
CA TRP A 140 0.20 16.69 12.80
C TRP A 140 -0.44 17.46 13.94
N ARG A 141 -0.09 18.74 14.11
CA ARG A 141 -0.67 19.60 15.15
C ARG A 141 -2.13 19.95 14.86
N THR A 142 -2.48 20.18 13.60
CA THR A 142 -3.87 20.48 13.19
C THR A 142 -4.79 19.30 13.49
N VAL A 143 -4.36 18.08 13.16
CA VAL A 143 -5.13 16.87 13.44
C VAL A 143 -5.12 16.53 14.93
N GLY A 144 -3.95 16.59 15.58
CA GLY A 144 -3.81 16.32 17.02
C GLY A 144 -4.60 17.29 17.90
N ALA A 145 -4.80 18.54 17.46
CA ALA A 145 -5.65 19.51 18.14
C ALA A 145 -7.13 19.10 18.15
N SER A 146 -7.58 18.23 17.23
CA SER A 146 -8.95 17.75 17.14
C SER A 146 -9.04 16.23 17.31
N PRO A 147 -9.26 15.73 18.55
CA PRO A 147 -9.44 14.32 18.83
C PRO A 147 -10.53 13.68 17.97
N LEU A 148 -11.60 14.42 17.68
CA LEU A 148 -12.68 13.96 16.81
C LEU A 148 -12.19 13.73 15.37
N PHE A 149 -11.41 14.66 14.81
CA PHE A 149 -10.88 14.51 13.45
C PHE A 149 -9.96 13.29 13.34
N GLN A 150 -9.07 13.11 14.31
CA GLN A 150 -8.18 11.96 14.35
C GLN A 150 -8.94 10.64 14.53
N PHE A 151 -9.90 10.59 15.46
CA PHE A 151 -10.73 9.41 15.69
C PHE A 151 -11.54 9.03 14.45
N VAL A 152 -12.23 9.98 13.81
CA VAL A 152 -13.01 9.73 12.60
C VAL A 152 -12.11 9.25 11.46
N GLY A 153 -10.95 9.89 11.28
CA GLY A 153 -9.95 9.44 10.31
C GLY A 153 -9.50 7.99 10.54
N GLY A 154 -9.30 7.61 11.82
CA GLY A 154 -8.97 6.24 12.19
C GLY A 154 -10.13 5.26 11.96
N ALA A 155 -11.34 5.63 12.36
CA ALA A 155 -12.54 4.80 12.17
C ALA A 155 -12.81 4.53 10.68
N LEU A 156 -12.58 5.53 9.82
CA LEU A 156 -12.68 5.40 8.37
C LEU A 156 -11.61 4.49 7.76
N GLU A 157 -10.47 4.26 8.42
CA GLU A 157 -9.49 3.24 8.01
C GLU A 157 -9.83 1.85 8.58
N VAL A 158 -10.29 1.79 9.82
CA VAL A 158 -10.62 0.53 10.51
C VAL A 158 -11.86 -0.15 9.90
N LEU A 159 -12.88 0.62 9.52
CA LEU A 159 -14.12 0.10 8.93
C LEU A 159 -13.88 -0.71 7.63
N PRO A 160 -13.22 -0.17 6.59
CA PRO A 160 -12.89 -0.95 5.41
C PRO A 160 -11.98 -2.13 5.74
N ALA A 161 -11.06 -2.01 6.70
CA ALA A 161 -10.21 -3.12 7.13
C ALA A 161 -11.03 -4.32 7.62
N PHE A 162 -12.02 -4.09 8.51
CA PHE A 162 -12.93 -5.13 8.98
C PHE A 162 -13.73 -5.76 7.84
N LEU A 163 -14.28 -4.94 6.94
CA LEU A 163 -15.05 -5.42 5.81
C LEU A 163 -14.20 -6.23 4.82
N LEU A 164 -12.92 -5.85 4.65
CA LEU A 164 -11.97 -6.57 3.82
C LEU A 164 -11.58 -7.93 4.40
N LEU A 165 -11.74 -8.20 5.70
CA LEU A 165 -11.44 -9.53 6.27
C LEU A 165 -12.40 -10.62 5.78
N HIS A 166 -13.68 -10.28 5.58
CA HIS A 166 -14.69 -11.24 5.17
C HIS A 166 -14.92 -11.25 3.65
N ARG A 167 -14.93 -12.44 3.05
CA ARG A 167 -15.11 -12.58 1.58
C ARG A 167 -16.42 -11.98 1.06
N ARG A 168 -17.47 -11.97 1.90
CA ARG A 168 -18.81 -11.48 1.54
C ARG A 168 -18.90 -9.96 1.57
N THR A 169 -18.12 -9.31 2.44
CA THR A 169 -18.11 -7.85 2.64
C THR A 169 -16.93 -7.17 1.93
N ALA A 170 -16.03 -7.94 1.30
CA ALA A 170 -14.82 -7.43 0.67
C ALA A 170 -15.09 -6.36 -0.40
N LEU A 171 -16.20 -6.45 -1.14
CA LEU A 171 -16.59 -5.43 -2.11
C LEU A 171 -16.89 -4.10 -1.42
N ALA A 172 -17.70 -4.12 -0.35
CA ALA A 172 -18.00 -2.92 0.44
C ALA A 172 -16.74 -2.34 1.08
N GLY A 173 -15.87 -3.21 1.61
CA GLY A 173 -14.57 -2.81 2.14
C GLY A 173 -13.68 -2.13 1.10
N ALA A 174 -13.62 -2.65 -0.14
CA ALA A 174 -12.86 -2.04 -1.22
C ALA A 174 -13.45 -0.69 -1.69
N LEU A 175 -14.77 -0.59 -1.78
CA LEU A 175 -15.48 0.66 -2.11
C LEU A 175 -15.22 1.77 -1.08
N LEU A 176 -15.06 1.42 0.20
CA LEU A 176 -14.70 2.36 1.25
C LEU A 176 -13.19 2.63 1.30
N ALA A 177 -12.35 1.62 1.08
CA ALA A 177 -10.90 1.75 1.13
C ALA A 177 -10.36 2.70 0.04
N VAL A 178 -10.92 2.68 -1.17
CA VAL A 178 -10.47 3.56 -2.27
C VAL A 178 -10.54 5.05 -1.90
N PRO A 179 -11.70 5.64 -1.55
CA PRO A 179 -11.79 7.05 -1.20
C PRO A 179 -10.99 7.40 0.07
N VAL A 180 -10.94 6.50 1.06
CA VAL A 180 -10.13 6.68 2.28
C VAL A 180 -8.65 6.77 1.92
N MET A 181 -8.15 5.86 1.09
CA MET A 181 -6.76 5.88 0.65
C MET A 181 -6.45 7.06 -0.26
N CYS A 182 -7.40 7.50 -1.11
CA CYS A 182 -7.26 8.73 -1.88
C CYS A 182 -7.08 9.94 -0.96
N PHE A 183 -7.89 10.04 0.10
CA PHE A 183 -7.79 11.15 1.06
C PHE A 183 -6.47 11.12 1.84
N VAL A 184 -6.03 9.94 2.31
CA VAL A 184 -4.72 9.76 2.95
C VAL A 184 -3.58 10.16 2.00
N LEU A 185 -3.64 9.72 0.74
CA LEU A 185 -2.64 10.09 -0.27
C LEU A 185 -2.63 11.60 -0.54
N LEU A 186 -3.81 12.23 -0.62
CA LEU A 186 -3.95 13.67 -0.81
C LEU A 186 -3.28 14.45 0.33
N LEU A 187 -3.53 14.06 1.59
CA LEU A 187 -2.85 14.65 2.74
C LEU A 187 -1.34 14.44 2.68
N ASN A 188 -0.89 13.24 2.29
CA ASN A 188 0.53 12.93 2.21
C ASN A 188 1.26 13.75 1.14
N LEU A 189 0.59 14.00 0.01
CA LEU A 189 1.12 14.85 -1.06
C LEU A 189 1.08 16.33 -0.66
N GLY A 190 -0.04 16.81 -0.12
CA GLY A 190 -0.23 18.22 0.25
C GLY A 190 0.67 18.69 1.39
N PHE A 191 0.87 17.84 2.40
CA PHE A 191 1.67 18.18 3.59
C PHE A 191 3.07 17.56 3.60
N ASN A 192 3.51 17.04 2.45
CA ASN A 192 4.84 16.44 2.24
C ASN A 192 5.23 15.39 3.28
N VAL A 193 4.31 14.47 3.57
CA VAL A 193 4.51 13.37 4.52
C VAL A 193 5.45 12.32 3.90
N PHE A 194 6.27 11.64 4.73
CA PHE A 194 7.23 10.62 4.26
C PHE A 194 6.61 9.24 3.94
N VAL A 195 5.28 9.12 3.84
CA VAL A 195 4.59 7.84 3.53
C VAL A 195 3.66 7.94 2.30
N LYS A 196 3.99 8.83 1.36
CA LYS A 196 3.21 9.03 0.12
C LYS A 196 3.30 7.85 -0.83
N LEU A 197 4.47 7.23 -0.98
CA LEU A 197 4.63 6.03 -1.83
C LEU A 197 3.93 4.81 -1.23
N GLY A 198 3.98 4.68 0.10
CA GLY A 198 3.23 3.67 0.84
C GLY A 198 1.72 3.82 0.66
N ALA A 199 1.19 5.04 0.82
CA ALA A 199 -0.23 5.33 0.61
C ALA A 199 -0.66 5.10 -0.86
N ALA A 200 0.18 5.47 -1.83
CA ALA A 200 -0.08 5.19 -3.24
C ALA A 200 -0.15 3.68 -3.52
N ASN A 201 0.73 2.89 -2.92
CA ASN A 201 0.71 1.43 -3.04
C ASN A 201 -0.58 0.82 -2.46
N LEU A 202 -1.01 1.28 -1.28
CA LEU A 202 -2.27 0.82 -0.67
C LEU A 202 -3.49 1.21 -1.51
N LEU A 203 -3.49 2.40 -2.12
CA LEU A 203 -4.53 2.81 -3.06
C LEU A 203 -4.54 1.91 -4.30
N LEU A 204 -3.38 1.58 -4.87
CA LEU A 204 -3.27 0.63 -5.98
C LEU A 204 -3.84 -0.75 -5.61
N LEU A 205 -3.55 -1.25 -4.39
CA LEU A 205 -4.16 -2.49 -3.89
C LEU A 205 -5.68 -2.37 -3.77
N ALA A 206 -6.20 -1.28 -3.21
CA ALA A 206 -7.63 -1.05 -3.06
C ALA A 206 -8.34 -1.04 -4.42
N VAL A 207 -7.78 -0.32 -5.40
CA VAL A 207 -8.28 -0.28 -6.78
C VAL A 207 -8.18 -1.66 -7.45
N ALA A 208 -7.08 -2.38 -7.26
CA ALA A 208 -6.91 -3.72 -7.81
C ALA A 208 -7.94 -4.71 -7.25
N ILE A 209 -8.27 -4.63 -5.95
CA ILE A 209 -9.32 -5.43 -5.32
C ILE A 209 -10.69 -5.08 -5.89
N LEU A 210 -10.95 -3.80 -6.13
CA LEU A 210 -12.22 -3.34 -6.69
C LEU A 210 -12.37 -3.64 -8.19
N TRP A 211 -11.26 -3.72 -8.93
CA TRP A 211 -11.20 -3.85 -10.39
C TRP A 211 -12.09 -4.96 -10.99
N PRO A 212 -12.07 -6.20 -10.49
CA PRO A 212 -12.91 -7.28 -11.05
C PRO A 212 -14.41 -7.03 -10.87
N HIS A 213 -14.79 -6.14 -9.94
CA HIS A 213 -16.18 -5.84 -9.60
C HIS A 213 -16.72 -4.62 -10.36
N LEU A 214 -15.87 -3.76 -10.93
CA LEU A 214 -16.26 -2.56 -11.68
C LEU A 214 -17.31 -2.83 -12.77
N PRO A 215 -17.20 -3.88 -13.61
CA PRO A 215 -18.19 -4.15 -14.65
C PRO A 215 -19.58 -4.45 -14.08
N ASN A 216 -19.65 -5.14 -12.95
CA ASN A 216 -20.91 -5.43 -12.28
C ASN A 216 -21.47 -4.21 -11.52
N LEU A 217 -20.60 -3.37 -10.96
CA LEU A 217 -21.01 -2.10 -10.37
C LEU A 217 -21.60 -1.16 -11.43
N TRP A 218 -20.96 -1.08 -12.59
CA TRP A 218 -21.44 -0.29 -13.73
C TRP A 218 -22.78 -0.81 -14.27
N ARG A 219 -22.95 -2.14 -14.36
CA ARG A 219 -24.24 -2.75 -14.69
C ARG A 219 -25.32 -2.38 -13.68
N ALA A 220 -25.03 -2.52 -12.39
CA ALA A 220 -25.97 -2.19 -11.32
C ALA A 220 -26.39 -0.72 -11.36
N LEU A 221 -25.44 0.20 -11.61
CA LEU A 221 -25.74 1.63 -11.78
C LEU A 221 -26.65 1.93 -12.98
N ARG A 222 -26.60 1.11 -14.02
CA ARG A 222 -27.49 1.19 -15.20
C ARG A 222 -28.77 0.36 -15.07
N ASN A 223 -29.04 -0.18 -13.87
CA ASN A 223 -30.16 -1.08 -13.62
C ASN A 223 -30.14 -2.35 -14.51
N GLU A 224 -28.95 -2.80 -14.92
CA GLU A 224 -28.74 -4.03 -15.69
C GLU A 224 -28.42 -5.21 -14.75
N PRO A 225 -28.83 -6.46 -15.09
CA PRO A 225 -28.52 -7.62 -14.28
C PRO A 225 -27.01 -7.88 -14.17
N THR A 226 -26.53 -8.08 -12.94
CA THR A 226 -25.14 -8.42 -12.64
C THR A 226 -24.81 -9.83 -13.10
N ARG A 227 -23.59 -10.04 -13.60
CA ARG A 227 -23.12 -11.38 -13.99
C ARG A 227 -22.44 -12.07 -12.80
N PRO A 228 -22.62 -13.39 -12.62
CA PRO A 228 -21.86 -14.12 -11.61
C PRO A 228 -20.36 -13.98 -11.93
N LEU A 229 -19.57 -13.56 -10.94
CA LEU A 229 -18.12 -13.61 -11.06
C LEU A 229 -17.70 -15.09 -11.16
N PRO A 230 -16.67 -15.41 -11.97
CA PRO A 230 -16.13 -16.76 -12.01
C PRO A 230 -15.83 -17.25 -10.59
N ALA A 231 -16.40 -18.38 -10.21
CA ALA A 231 -16.09 -18.99 -8.92
C ALA A 231 -14.57 -19.20 -8.85
N PRO A 232 -13.91 -18.90 -7.71
CA PRO A 232 -12.53 -19.28 -7.53
C PRO A 232 -12.40 -20.77 -7.83
N PRO A 233 -11.40 -21.22 -8.62
CA PRO A 233 -11.15 -22.64 -8.78
C PRO A 233 -11.06 -23.27 -7.38
N GLY A 234 -11.90 -24.29 -7.14
CA GLY A 234 -12.00 -24.96 -5.85
C GLY A 234 -10.61 -25.43 -5.39
N LEU A 235 -10.35 -25.34 -4.09
CA LEU A 235 -9.11 -25.87 -3.53
C LEU A 235 -9.02 -27.37 -3.89
N PRO A 236 -7.93 -27.84 -4.52
CA PRO A 236 -7.68 -29.28 -4.56
C PRO A 236 -7.56 -29.77 -3.11
N GLY A 237 -8.22 -30.89 -2.81
CA GLY A 237 -8.54 -31.38 -1.46
C GLY A 237 -7.37 -31.62 -0.50
N SER A 238 -7.75 -32.10 0.70
CA SER A 238 -6.99 -32.47 1.89
C SER A 238 -5.51 -32.87 1.69
N ARG A 239 -4.63 -31.88 1.57
CA ARG A 239 -3.18 -31.99 1.82
C ARG A 239 -2.79 -30.93 2.86
N PRO A 240 -1.62 -31.00 3.51
CA PRO A 240 -1.16 -29.96 4.45
C PRO A 240 -0.75 -28.64 3.78
N LEU A 241 -0.70 -28.59 2.43
CA LEU A 241 -0.40 -27.39 1.63
C LEU A 241 -1.29 -26.15 1.86
N PRO A 242 -2.61 -26.22 2.11
CA PRO A 242 -3.42 -25.07 2.50
C PRO A 242 -3.12 -24.63 3.94
N ALA A 243 -2.64 -25.51 4.83
CA ALA A 243 -2.19 -25.12 6.17
C ALA A 243 -0.84 -24.38 6.09
N LEU A 244 0.08 -24.88 5.25
CA LEU A 244 1.36 -24.23 4.96
C LEU A 244 1.18 -22.91 4.20
N ALA A 245 0.25 -22.83 3.25
CA ALA A 245 -0.12 -21.59 2.58
C ALA A 245 -0.87 -20.63 3.51
N ARG A 246 -1.67 -21.12 4.47
CA ARG A 246 -2.27 -20.29 5.53
C ARG A 246 -1.23 -19.77 6.51
N LEU A 247 -0.23 -20.58 6.88
CA LEU A 247 0.90 -20.19 7.73
C LEU A 247 1.85 -19.23 7.02
N ALA A 248 2.08 -19.42 5.71
CA ALA A 248 2.86 -18.48 4.90
C ALA A 248 2.11 -17.17 4.68
N VAL A 249 0.79 -17.20 4.44
CA VAL A 249 -0.06 -16.01 4.37
C VAL A 249 -0.20 -15.34 5.75
N ALA A 250 -0.24 -16.11 6.83
CA ALA A 250 -0.24 -15.57 8.19
C ALA A 250 1.10 -14.93 8.54
N GLY A 251 2.22 -15.61 8.25
CA GLY A 251 3.58 -15.07 8.36
C GLY A 251 3.82 -13.85 7.48
N TYR A 252 3.18 -13.80 6.30
CA TYR A 252 3.15 -12.67 5.37
C TYR A 252 2.33 -11.48 5.91
N VAL A 253 1.20 -11.74 6.58
CA VAL A 253 0.38 -10.72 7.26
C VAL A 253 1.11 -10.19 8.49
N THR A 254 1.86 -11.04 9.22
CA THR A 254 2.53 -10.64 10.46
C THR A 254 3.93 -10.07 10.27
N CYS A 255 4.72 -10.47 9.28
CA CYS A 255 6.15 -10.13 9.21
C CYS A 255 6.53 -9.06 8.16
N ALA A 256 5.90 -9.04 6.98
CA ALA A 256 6.28 -8.09 5.92
C ALA A 256 5.90 -6.62 6.23
N PRO A 257 4.75 -6.37 6.86
CA PRO A 257 4.45 -5.04 7.37
C PRO A 257 5.31 -4.69 8.58
N LEU A 258 5.57 -5.64 9.48
CA LEU A 258 6.40 -5.41 10.67
C LEU A 258 7.79 -4.90 10.29
N LEU A 259 8.40 -5.45 9.23
CA LEU A 259 9.72 -5.01 8.75
C LEU A 259 9.70 -3.63 8.08
N THR A 260 8.60 -3.27 7.40
CA THR A 260 8.48 -1.95 6.73
C THR A 260 7.97 -0.87 7.69
N THR A 261 7.14 -1.21 8.68
CA THR A 261 6.70 -0.30 9.74
C THR A 261 7.73 -0.14 10.83
N LEU A 262 8.54 -1.15 11.19
CA LEU A 262 9.61 -0.95 12.18
C LEU A 262 10.71 -0.04 11.63
N ASP A 263 11.10 -0.20 10.36
CA ASP A 263 12.08 0.68 9.71
C ASP A 263 11.54 2.10 9.52
N SER A 264 10.22 2.26 9.37
CA SER A 264 9.55 3.56 9.33
C SER A 264 9.42 4.17 10.74
N VAL A 265 8.90 3.44 11.72
CA VAL A 265 8.71 3.92 13.10
C VAL A 265 10.04 4.30 13.75
N GLN A 266 11.14 3.60 13.46
CA GLN A 266 12.48 4.01 13.92
C GLN A 266 13.00 5.28 13.22
N LYS A 267 12.66 5.52 11.96
CA LYS A 267 13.03 6.75 11.23
C LYS A 267 12.18 7.97 11.60
N TRP A 268 10.98 7.75 12.15
CA TRP A 268 10.00 8.77 12.48
C TRP A 268 9.95 9.14 13.97
N SER A 269 10.77 8.49 14.79
CA SER A 269 11.10 9.04 16.11
C SER A 269 11.89 10.34 15.84
N PRO A 270 11.41 11.52 16.24
CA PRO A 270 12.23 12.72 16.15
C PRO A 270 13.50 12.41 16.94
N VAL A 271 14.63 12.29 16.24
CA VAL A 271 15.92 12.38 16.92
C VAL A 271 15.85 13.71 17.64
N PRO A 272 16.06 13.75 18.98
CA PRO A 272 16.13 15.01 19.68
C PRO A 272 17.11 15.87 18.90
N PHE A 273 16.70 17.09 18.54
CA PHE A 273 17.64 18.06 17.97
C PHE A 273 18.91 17.98 18.80
N PRO A 274 20.12 17.84 18.21
CA PRO A 274 21.33 17.99 19.00
C PRO A 274 21.21 19.36 19.65
N THR A 275 21.06 19.38 20.97
CA THR A 275 21.21 20.60 21.74
C THR A 275 22.53 21.17 21.31
N THR A 276 22.51 22.29 20.60
CA THR A 276 23.68 23.08 20.28
C THR A 276 24.21 23.66 21.59
N SER A 277 24.80 22.80 22.43
CA SER A 277 25.72 23.17 23.48
C SER A 277 27.13 23.13 22.90
N ARG A 278 27.38 23.90 21.84
CA ARG A 278 28.70 24.52 21.72
C ARG A 278 28.54 25.89 22.35
N ALA A 279 28.86 25.89 23.64
CA ALA A 279 29.09 27.09 24.40
C ALA A 279 29.90 28.07 23.56
N CYS A 280 29.40 29.31 23.47
CA CYS A 280 30.29 30.45 23.40
C CYS A 280 31.20 30.38 24.62
N THR A 281 32.39 29.84 24.45
CA THR A 281 33.53 30.19 25.29
C THR A 281 34.29 31.29 24.58
N ALA A 282 34.35 32.41 25.29
CA ALA A 282 35.15 33.62 25.13
C ALA A 282 36.29 33.60 24.11
#